data_AF-A0A8T0ZM53-F1
#
_entry.id   AF-A0A8T0ZM53-F1
#
_cell.length_a   1.000
_cell.length_b   1.000
_cell.length_c   1.000
_cell.angle_alpha   90.00
_cell.angle_beta   90.00
_cell.angle_gamma   90.00
#
_symmetry.space_group_name_H-M   'P 1'
#
loop_
_entity.id
_entity.type
_entity.pdbx_description
1 polymer ?
#
loop_
_entity_poly.entity_id
_entity_poly.type
_entity_poly.pdbx_seq_one_letter_code
_entity_poly.pdbx_strand_id
1 'polypeptide(L)'
;MWSPNNGKDNSQSGYTGIVYMDAYKLDGTRLWRINMGPNIRAGAHYSPFLVYDFDGDGRAELMMRTADGTVDGQGKVIGDANADHRNSSGYVLLGDEFLTVFDGETGAALDTVEYDPPRGDVASWGDGYGNRVDRFLAAVAYLDGEHPSAMFSRGYYTRTVLASYNFRDGKLSKVWRFDSNDDGYG
;
A
#
# COMPACT_ATOMS: atom_id res chain seq x y z
N MET A 1 -2.93 -12.08 -4.65
CA MET A 1 -3.92 -10.99 -4.68
C MET A 1 -5.14 -11.44 -5.46
N TRP A 2 -6.33 -11.27 -4.89
CA TRP A 2 -7.62 -11.44 -5.57
C TRP A 2 -8.21 -10.08 -5.88
N SER A 3 -8.59 -9.87 -7.13
CA SER A 3 -9.28 -8.66 -7.58
C SER A 3 -10.75 -8.98 -7.87
N PRO A 4 -11.69 -8.09 -7.48
CA PRO A 4 -13.09 -8.25 -7.81
C PRO A 4 -13.32 -8.02 -9.31
N ASN A 5 -14.42 -8.56 -9.84
CA ASN A 5 -14.81 -8.41 -11.25
C ASN A 5 -15.15 -6.96 -11.66
N ASN A 6 -15.36 -6.08 -10.67
CA ASN A 6 -15.68 -4.67 -10.87
C ASN A 6 -14.51 -3.75 -10.50
N GLY A 7 -13.26 -4.23 -10.55
CA GLY A 7 -12.07 -3.38 -10.47
C GLY A 7 -12.12 -2.22 -11.48
N LYS A 8 -11.40 -1.13 -11.18
CA LYS A 8 -11.45 0.11 -11.96
C LYS A 8 -10.05 0.58 -12.33
N ASP A 9 -9.91 1.11 -13.54
CA ASP A 9 -8.85 2.09 -13.79
C ASP A 9 -9.14 3.38 -13.01
N ASN A 10 -8.11 4.16 -12.71
CA ASN A 10 -8.23 5.44 -12.02
C ASN A 10 -9.08 6.47 -12.78
N SER A 11 -9.20 6.36 -14.10
CA SER A 11 -10.06 7.23 -14.90
C SER A 11 -11.55 6.90 -14.79
N GLN A 12 -11.90 5.78 -14.14
CA GLN A 12 -13.26 5.25 -14.12
C GLN A 12 -13.86 5.39 -12.72
N SER A 13 -15.02 6.04 -12.63
CA SER A 13 -15.83 6.05 -11.42
C SER A 13 -16.51 4.71 -11.18
N GLY A 14 -17.01 4.53 -9.96
CA GLY A 14 -17.78 3.37 -9.51
C GLY A 14 -17.15 2.69 -8.30
N TYR A 15 -17.98 2.12 -7.45
CA TYR A 15 -17.52 1.27 -6.35
C TYR A 15 -16.79 0.05 -6.88
N THR A 16 -15.85 -0.45 -6.08
CA THR A 16 -15.18 -1.72 -6.30
C THR A 16 -15.50 -2.67 -5.16
N GLY A 17 -15.45 -3.97 -5.43
CA GLY A 17 -15.40 -4.97 -4.38
C GLY A 17 -14.08 -4.88 -3.61
N ILE A 18 -13.99 -5.73 -2.58
CA ILE A 18 -12.85 -5.80 -1.67
C ILE A 18 -11.68 -6.53 -2.35
N VAL A 19 -10.46 -6.01 -2.15
CA VAL A 19 -9.22 -6.72 -2.49
C VAL A 19 -8.87 -7.69 -1.36
N TYR A 20 -8.45 -8.89 -1.71
CA TYR A 20 -7.94 -9.86 -0.73
C TYR A 20 -6.51 -10.28 -1.07
N MET A 21 -5.68 -10.44 -0.04
CA MET A 21 -4.37 -11.08 -0.17
C MET A 21 -4.41 -12.42 0.55
N ASP A 22 -3.98 -13.48 -0.12
CA ASP A 22 -3.84 -14.79 0.48
C ASP A 22 -2.40 -15.26 0.30
N ALA A 23 -1.89 -15.99 1.29
CA ALA A 23 -0.73 -16.84 1.14
C ALA A 23 -1.14 -18.31 1.08
N TYR A 24 -0.53 -19.03 0.15
CA TYR A 24 -0.73 -20.46 -0.04
C TYR A 24 0.63 -21.15 -0.09
N LYS A 25 0.71 -22.33 0.54
CA LYS A 25 1.77 -23.29 0.25
C LYS A 25 1.54 -23.91 -1.14
N LEU A 26 2.60 -24.47 -1.73
CA LEU A 26 2.52 -25.16 -3.02
C LEU A 26 1.58 -26.38 -3.01
N ASP A 27 1.32 -26.96 -1.85
CA ASP A 27 0.37 -28.06 -1.66
C ASP A 27 -1.11 -27.61 -1.63
N GLY A 28 -1.37 -26.30 -1.75
CA GLY A 28 -2.71 -25.72 -1.73
C GLY A 28 -3.21 -25.34 -0.34
N THR A 29 -2.43 -25.55 0.72
CA THR A 29 -2.78 -25.10 2.08
C THR A 29 -2.81 -23.58 2.11
N ARG A 30 -3.98 -22.99 2.39
CA ARG A 30 -4.10 -21.55 2.66
C ARG A 30 -3.59 -21.25 4.06
N LEU A 31 -2.58 -20.40 4.17
CA LEU A 31 -2.03 -19.96 5.45
C LEU A 31 -2.93 -18.90 6.08
N TRP A 32 -3.22 -17.84 5.33
CA TRP A 32 -3.99 -16.70 5.82
C TRP A 32 -4.68 -15.96 4.68
N ARG A 33 -5.57 -15.04 5.07
CA ARG A 33 -6.21 -14.06 4.19
C ARG A 33 -6.22 -12.70 4.88
N ILE A 34 -5.70 -11.68 4.21
CA ILE A 34 -5.87 -10.27 4.56
C ILE A 34 -7.03 -9.71 3.73
N ASN A 35 -7.94 -9.01 4.40
CA ASN A 35 -9.05 -8.27 3.81
C ASN A 35 -8.69 -6.78 3.77
N MET A 36 -8.54 -6.19 2.58
CA MET A 36 -8.09 -4.80 2.45
C MET A 36 -9.14 -3.75 2.82
N GLY A 37 -10.36 -4.17 3.16
CA GLY A 37 -11.43 -3.27 3.56
C GLY A 37 -11.97 -2.39 2.43
N PRO A 38 -12.99 -1.58 2.72
CA PRO A 38 -13.64 -0.72 1.73
C PRO A 38 -12.76 0.47 1.29
N ASN A 39 -11.78 0.85 2.12
CA ASN A 39 -10.95 2.05 1.92
C ASN A 39 -9.73 1.80 1.01
N ILE A 40 -9.62 0.60 0.44
CA ILE A 40 -8.64 0.25 -0.59
C ILE A 40 -9.40 -0.10 -1.88
N ARG A 41 -9.38 0.83 -2.83
CA ARG A 41 -10.05 0.67 -4.12
C ARG A 41 -9.35 -0.39 -4.97
N ALA A 42 -10.11 -1.23 -5.65
CA ALA A 42 -9.55 -2.30 -6.47
C ALA A 42 -9.23 -1.84 -7.90
N GLY A 43 -8.01 -2.06 -8.35
CA GLY A 43 -7.56 -1.76 -9.70
C GLY A 43 -6.06 -1.93 -9.83
N ALA A 44 -5.55 -1.92 -11.07
CA ALA A 44 -4.15 -2.21 -11.34
C ALA A 44 -3.15 -1.24 -10.69
N HIS A 45 -3.59 -0.03 -10.32
CA HIS A 45 -2.72 1.04 -9.86
C HIS A 45 -2.76 1.32 -8.35
N TYR A 46 -3.61 0.63 -7.59
CA TYR A 46 -3.90 0.98 -6.19
C TYR A 46 -3.07 0.24 -5.15
N SER A 47 -2.83 -1.06 -5.36
CA SER A 47 -2.24 -1.94 -4.35
C SER A 47 -1.00 -2.68 -4.87
N PRO A 48 0.08 -1.96 -5.24
CA PRO A 48 1.36 -2.65 -5.36
C PRO A 48 1.74 -3.23 -4.00
N PHE A 49 2.26 -4.45 -4.00
CA PHE A 49 2.65 -5.17 -2.81
C PHE A 49 4.01 -5.82 -3.02
N LEU A 50 4.81 -5.86 -1.95
CA LEU A 50 6.16 -6.42 -1.97
C LEU A 50 6.21 -7.63 -1.05
N VAL A 51 6.77 -8.73 -1.55
CA VAL A 51 7.05 -9.93 -0.75
C VAL A 51 8.55 -10.15 -0.76
N TYR A 52 9.18 -10.00 0.40
CA TYR A 52 10.64 -10.10 0.54
C TYR A 52 11.02 -10.35 1.99
N ASP A 53 12.15 -10.99 2.21
CA ASP A 53 12.79 -11.09 3.54
C ASP A 53 13.47 -9.75 3.84
N PHE A 54 12.72 -8.84 4.45
CA PHE A 54 13.19 -7.48 4.62
C PHE A 54 14.17 -7.34 5.76
N ASP A 55 13.99 -8.08 6.87
CA ASP A 55 14.84 -7.97 8.06
C ASP A 55 16.02 -8.96 8.08
N GLY A 56 16.03 -9.94 7.17
CA GLY A 56 17.11 -10.91 7.00
C GLY A 56 16.99 -12.15 7.90
N ASP A 57 15.81 -12.44 8.45
CA ASP A 57 15.59 -13.60 9.32
C ASP A 57 15.44 -14.94 8.56
N GLY A 58 15.42 -14.90 7.22
CA GLY A 58 15.25 -16.06 6.35
C GLY A 58 13.80 -16.36 5.97
N ARG A 59 12.84 -15.52 6.38
CA ARG A 59 11.42 -15.59 6.01
C ARG A 59 11.00 -14.28 5.37
N ALA A 60 10.06 -14.35 4.43
CA ALA A 60 9.59 -13.16 3.75
C ALA A 60 8.43 -12.50 4.52
N GLU A 61 8.40 -11.18 4.56
CA GLU A 61 7.24 -10.37 4.94
C GLU A 61 6.47 -9.94 3.69
N LEU A 62 5.24 -9.47 3.90
CA LEU A 62 4.45 -8.73 2.93
C LEU A 62 4.38 -7.26 3.33
N MET A 63 4.74 -6.32 2.44
CA MET A 63 4.53 -4.89 2.63
C MET A 63 3.59 -4.31 1.58
N MET A 64 2.61 -3.52 2.01
CA MET A 64 1.68 -2.83 1.11
C MET A 64 0.97 -1.66 1.79
N ARG A 65 0.42 -0.75 0.97
CA ARG A 65 -0.50 0.30 1.43
C ARG A 65 -1.77 -0.33 2.00
N THR A 66 -2.18 0.13 3.18
CA THR A 66 -3.40 -0.25 3.89
C THR A 66 -4.18 1.00 4.29
N ALA A 67 -5.38 0.81 4.82
CA ALA A 67 -6.25 1.88 5.28
C ALA A 67 -7.09 1.39 6.47
N ASP A 68 -7.84 2.31 7.08
CA ASP A 68 -8.86 1.98 8.07
C ASP A 68 -9.75 0.83 7.58
N GLY A 69 -10.00 -0.15 8.45
CA GLY A 69 -10.83 -1.31 8.15
C GLY A 69 -10.11 -2.43 7.39
N THR A 70 -8.80 -2.32 7.12
CA THR A 70 -8.00 -3.46 6.69
C THR A 70 -7.95 -4.48 7.84
N VAL A 71 -8.19 -5.76 7.55
CA VAL A 71 -8.13 -6.86 8.52
C VAL A 71 -7.00 -7.80 8.16
N ASP A 72 -6.06 -7.98 9.09
CA ASP A 72 -4.89 -8.83 8.90
C ASP A 72 -5.23 -10.33 8.92
N GLY A 73 -4.22 -11.18 8.69
CA GLY A 73 -4.36 -12.63 8.63
C GLY A 73 -4.82 -13.29 9.94
N GLN A 74 -4.73 -12.57 11.06
CA GLN A 74 -5.18 -13.02 12.39
C GLN A 74 -6.51 -12.38 12.82
N GLY A 75 -7.12 -11.55 11.98
CA GLY A 75 -8.40 -10.90 12.26
C GLY A 75 -8.29 -9.56 12.99
N LYS A 76 -7.08 -9.01 13.17
CA LYS A 76 -6.88 -7.68 13.76
C LYS A 76 -7.15 -6.61 12.70
N VAL A 77 -7.92 -5.60 13.09
CA VAL A 77 -8.21 -4.43 12.26
C VAL A 77 -7.10 -3.40 12.38
N ILE A 78 -6.68 -2.83 11.26
CA ILE A 78 -5.81 -1.65 11.17
C ILE A 78 -6.70 -0.41 11.11
N GLY A 79 -6.44 0.56 11.97
CA GLY A 79 -7.20 1.81 12.04
C GLY A 79 -8.63 1.63 12.58
N ASP A 80 -9.56 2.44 12.11
CA ASP A 80 -10.97 2.38 12.50
C ASP A 80 -11.76 1.34 11.68
N ALA A 81 -12.31 0.34 12.35
CA ALA A 81 -13.13 -0.70 11.73
C ALA A 81 -14.42 -0.19 11.07
N ASN A 82 -14.92 0.98 11.48
CA ASN A 82 -16.20 1.53 11.04
C ASN A 82 -16.05 2.65 9.99
N ALA A 83 -14.82 3.05 9.66
CA ALA A 83 -14.61 4.13 8.72
C ALA A 83 -14.94 3.71 7.28
N ASP A 84 -15.70 4.54 6.59
CA ASP A 84 -15.98 4.41 5.15
C ASP A 84 -15.69 5.74 4.47
N HIS A 85 -14.52 5.81 3.83
CA HIS A 85 -14.00 7.01 3.16
C HIS A 85 -14.35 7.03 1.66
N ARG A 86 -15.20 6.09 1.19
CA ARG A 86 -15.63 6.04 -0.20
C ARG A 86 -16.60 7.17 -0.48
N ASN A 87 -16.32 7.97 -1.51
CA ASN A 87 -17.26 8.98 -1.98
C ASN A 87 -18.37 8.38 -2.85
N SER A 88 -19.34 9.20 -3.26
CA SER A 88 -20.48 8.76 -4.10
C SER A 88 -20.07 8.18 -5.46
N SER A 89 -18.85 8.45 -5.92
CA SER A 89 -18.25 7.90 -7.14
C SER A 89 -17.34 6.69 -6.88
N GLY A 90 -17.29 6.18 -5.64
CA GLY A 90 -16.52 5.00 -5.25
C GLY A 90 -15.01 5.21 -5.16
N TYR A 91 -14.52 6.46 -5.15
CA TYR A 91 -13.11 6.78 -4.88
C TYR A 91 -12.86 6.95 -3.38
N VAL A 92 -11.63 6.72 -2.94
CA VAL A 92 -11.19 6.92 -1.55
C VAL A 92 -10.15 8.05 -1.49
N LEU A 93 -10.66 9.28 -1.46
CA LEU A 93 -9.85 10.51 -1.55
C LEU A 93 -9.73 11.25 -0.22
N LEU A 94 -10.21 10.64 0.86
CA LEU A 94 -10.15 11.12 2.23
C LEU A 94 -9.71 9.96 3.14
N GLY A 95 -9.52 10.27 4.42
CA GLY A 95 -9.06 9.30 5.42
C GLY A 95 -7.55 9.08 5.39
N ASP A 96 -7.07 8.53 6.50
CA ASP A 96 -5.66 8.22 6.69
C ASP A 96 -5.25 7.03 5.81
N GLU A 97 -3.99 7.04 5.40
CA GLU A 97 -3.41 6.02 4.54
C GLU A 97 -2.19 5.48 5.26
N PHE A 98 -2.05 4.16 5.30
CA PHE A 98 -1.00 3.51 6.05
C PHE A 98 -0.09 2.68 5.15
N LEU A 99 1.15 2.47 5.58
CA LEU A 99 2.02 1.42 5.10
C LEU A 99 2.12 0.37 6.21
N THR A 100 1.80 -0.89 5.89
CA THR A 100 1.89 -1.98 6.85
C THR A 100 2.83 -3.07 6.34
N VAL A 101 3.64 -3.58 7.25
CA VAL A 101 4.41 -4.82 7.09
C VAL A 101 3.68 -5.95 7.82
N PHE A 102 3.53 -7.07 7.15
CA PHE A 102 2.83 -8.25 7.62
C PHE A 102 3.78 -9.44 7.66
N ASP A 103 3.67 -10.25 8.70
CA ASP A 103 4.36 -11.53 8.83
C ASP A 103 3.94 -12.48 7.70
N GLY A 104 4.89 -13.06 6.96
CA GLY A 104 4.56 -13.90 5.80
C GLY A 104 3.96 -15.26 6.15
N GLU A 105 4.17 -15.77 7.36
CA GLU A 105 3.66 -17.08 7.79
C GLU A 105 2.22 -16.99 8.29
N THR A 106 1.88 -15.91 8.98
CA THR A 106 0.60 -15.73 9.69
C THR A 106 -0.28 -14.64 9.10
N GLY A 107 0.29 -13.71 8.33
CA GLY A 107 -0.39 -12.54 7.82
C GLY A 107 -0.69 -11.50 8.90
N ALA A 108 -0.14 -11.63 10.11
CA ALA A 108 -0.31 -10.67 11.19
C ALA A 108 0.38 -9.34 10.87
N ALA A 109 -0.26 -8.21 11.18
CA ALA A 109 0.39 -6.90 11.05
C ALA A 109 1.50 -6.74 12.11
N LEU A 110 2.75 -6.61 11.64
CA LEU A 110 3.94 -6.47 12.50
C LEU A 110 4.17 -5.01 12.90
N ASP A 111 4.11 -4.10 11.94
CA ASP A 111 4.23 -2.65 12.18
C ASP A 111 3.43 -1.89 11.12
N THR A 112 2.88 -0.75 11.51
CA THR A 112 2.09 0.12 10.65
C THR A 112 2.51 1.57 10.89
N VAL A 113 2.81 2.28 9.80
CA VAL A 113 3.16 3.71 9.82
C VAL A 113 2.27 4.47 8.85
N GLU A 114 2.22 5.80 8.96
CA GLU A 114 1.59 6.65 7.94
C GLU A 114 2.24 6.43 6.57
N TYR A 115 1.42 6.33 5.53
CA TYR A 115 1.87 6.19 4.16
C TYR A 115 2.50 7.51 3.70
N ASP A 116 3.76 7.47 3.29
CA ASP A 116 4.44 8.56 2.62
C ASP A 116 4.79 8.08 1.20
N PRO A 117 4.49 8.85 0.15
CA PRO A 117 3.83 10.18 0.12
C PRO A 117 2.38 10.25 0.61
N PRO A 118 2.04 11.20 1.51
CA PRO A 118 0.65 11.43 1.88
C PRO A 118 -0.14 11.96 0.67
N ARG A 119 -1.46 11.78 0.70
CA ARG A 119 -2.35 12.30 -0.35
C ARG A 119 -2.21 13.81 -0.55
N GLY A 120 -2.23 14.57 0.55
CA GLY A 120 -2.35 16.03 0.47
C GLY A 120 -3.60 16.47 -0.29
N ASP A 121 -3.54 17.61 -0.95
CA ASP A 121 -4.58 18.04 -1.89
C ASP A 121 -4.53 17.18 -3.16
N VAL A 122 -5.65 16.54 -3.51
CA VAL A 122 -5.80 15.73 -4.72
C VAL A 122 -5.39 16.52 -5.97
N ALA A 123 -5.76 17.81 -6.05
CA ALA A 123 -5.46 18.66 -7.20
C ALA A 123 -3.95 18.91 -7.40
N SER A 124 -3.14 18.80 -6.34
CA SER A 124 -1.67 18.95 -6.41
C SER A 124 -1.00 17.87 -7.28
N TRP A 125 -1.70 16.77 -7.54
CA TRP A 125 -1.26 15.71 -8.44
C TRP A 125 -1.64 15.97 -9.91
N GLY A 126 -2.23 17.11 -10.23
CA GLY A 126 -2.53 17.51 -11.62
C GLY A 126 -3.93 17.13 -12.13
N ASP A 127 -4.80 16.61 -11.27
CA ASP A 127 -6.26 16.59 -11.48
C ASP A 127 -7.00 16.56 -10.13
N GLY A 128 -8.22 17.10 -10.10
CA GLY A 128 -9.03 17.18 -8.88
C GLY A 128 -9.99 16.01 -8.65
N TYR A 129 -10.06 15.04 -9.58
CA TYR A 129 -11.06 13.96 -9.50
C TYR A 129 -10.50 12.63 -9.00
N GLY A 130 -9.17 12.53 -8.83
CA GLY A 130 -8.55 11.41 -8.13
C GLY A 130 -7.76 10.44 -9.01
N ASN A 131 -7.44 10.79 -10.26
CA ASN A 131 -6.72 9.86 -11.14
C ASN A 131 -5.23 9.81 -10.83
N ARG A 132 -4.52 10.93 -10.99
CA ARG A 132 -3.06 10.99 -10.86
C ARG A 132 -2.58 10.76 -9.44
N VAL A 133 -3.37 11.17 -8.45
CA VAL A 133 -3.06 10.97 -7.04
C VAL A 133 -2.94 9.49 -6.69
N ASP A 134 -3.77 8.60 -7.24
CA ASP A 134 -3.78 7.19 -6.85
C ASP A 134 -2.98 6.30 -7.82
N ARG A 135 -1.86 6.82 -8.32
CA ARG A 135 -0.94 6.10 -9.20
C ARG A 135 0.24 5.60 -8.39
N PHE A 136 0.16 4.38 -7.89
CA PHE A 136 1.18 3.82 -7.01
C PHE A 136 2.07 2.81 -7.73
N LEU A 137 3.35 2.77 -7.36
CA LEU A 137 4.29 1.69 -7.69
C LEU A 137 5.08 1.31 -6.44
N ALA A 138 5.67 0.12 -6.44
CA ALA A 138 6.57 -0.32 -5.37
C ALA A 138 7.72 -1.15 -5.95
N ALA A 139 8.85 -1.16 -5.25
CA ALA A 139 10.02 -1.97 -5.58
C ALA A 139 10.81 -2.37 -4.31
N VAL A 140 11.59 -3.44 -4.42
CA VAL A 140 12.65 -3.77 -3.45
C VAL A 140 13.98 -3.29 -4.04
N ALA A 141 14.81 -2.63 -3.23
CA ALA A 141 16.11 -2.14 -3.64
C ALA A 141 17.15 -2.33 -2.53
N TYR A 142 18.37 -2.70 -2.91
CA TYR A 142 19.51 -2.85 -2.00
C TYR A 142 20.29 -1.53 -1.97
N LEU A 143 19.78 -0.56 -1.20
CA LEU A 143 20.26 0.82 -1.24
C LEU A 143 21.62 1.01 -0.58
N ASP A 144 21.95 0.18 0.41
CA ASP A 144 23.27 0.11 1.06
C ASP A 144 24.20 -0.90 0.37
N GLY A 145 23.71 -1.61 -0.66
CA GLY A 145 24.42 -2.67 -1.38
C GLY A 145 24.37 -4.05 -0.71
N GLU A 146 23.75 -4.19 0.46
CA GLU A 146 23.81 -5.42 1.27
C GLU A 146 22.44 -5.89 1.77
N HIS A 147 21.56 -4.97 2.19
CA HIS A 147 20.27 -5.30 2.79
C HIS A 147 19.12 -4.70 1.99
N PRO A 148 17.96 -5.39 1.94
CA PRO A 148 16.81 -4.91 1.20
C PRO A 148 16.12 -3.74 1.92
N SER A 149 15.75 -2.75 1.12
CA SER A 149 14.83 -1.66 1.46
C SER A 149 13.57 -1.79 0.59
N ALA A 150 12.43 -1.45 1.16
CA ALA A 150 11.20 -1.24 0.40
C ALA A 150 11.18 0.18 -0.17
N MET A 151 10.64 0.33 -1.37
CA MET A 151 10.38 1.61 -2.00
C MET A 151 8.92 1.66 -2.43
N PHE A 152 8.22 2.72 -2.04
CA PHE A 152 6.86 3.00 -2.47
C PHE A 152 6.84 4.37 -3.15
N SER A 153 5.98 4.51 -4.15
CA SER A 153 5.83 5.74 -4.90
C SER A 153 4.37 6.10 -5.14
N ARG A 154 4.14 7.40 -5.36
CA ARG A 154 2.85 7.95 -5.78
C ARG A 154 3.08 9.00 -6.84
N GLY A 155 2.25 8.94 -7.87
CA GLY A 155 2.29 9.84 -9.02
C GLY A 155 3.46 9.53 -9.96
N TYR A 156 3.19 9.65 -11.26
CA TYR A 156 4.21 9.58 -12.32
C TYR A 156 3.82 10.36 -13.59
N TYR A 157 2.61 10.92 -13.64
CA TYR A 157 2.18 11.78 -14.75
C TYR A 157 2.67 13.22 -14.61
N THR A 158 2.83 13.68 -13.37
CA THR A 158 3.11 15.07 -12.99
C THR A 158 4.01 15.07 -11.75
N ARG A 159 3.48 15.39 -10.56
CA ARG A 159 4.19 15.20 -9.30
C ARG A 159 4.49 13.71 -9.13
N THR A 160 5.74 13.41 -8.78
CA THR A 160 6.26 12.07 -8.58
C THR A 160 7.01 12.05 -7.26
N VAL A 161 6.60 11.18 -6.34
CA VAL A 161 7.23 11.06 -5.04
C VAL A 161 7.58 9.60 -4.76
N LEU A 162 8.79 9.37 -4.27
CA LEU A 162 9.29 8.07 -3.84
C LEU A 162 9.71 8.18 -2.37
N ALA A 163 9.31 7.20 -1.55
CA ALA A 163 9.79 7.05 -0.19
C ALA A 163 10.35 5.64 -0.01
N SER A 164 11.48 5.55 0.68
CA SER A 164 12.11 4.27 1.00
C SER A 164 12.05 3.95 2.49
N TYR A 165 11.92 2.68 2.80
CA TYR A 165 11.76 2.16 4.15
C TYR A 165 12.65 0.94 4.38
N ASN A 166 13.23 0.86 5.56
CA ASN A 166 13.82 -0.37 6.09
C ASN A 166 12.89 -0.97 7.13
N PHE A 167 12.88 -2.30 7.22
CA PHE A 167 12.23 -3.04 8.29
C PHE A 167 13.27 -3.84 9.04
N ARG A 168 13.59 -3.44 10.27
CA ARG A 168 14.59 -4.09 11.13
C ARG A 168 14.05 -4.17 12.54
N ASP A 169 14.33 -5.26 13.24
CA ASP A 169 13.95 -5.44 14.65
C ASP A 169 12.45 -5.18 14.90
N GLY A 170 11.60 -5.60 13.96
CA GLY A 170 10.15 -5.41 14.05
C GLY A 170 9.67 -3.97 13.82
N LYS A 171 10.47 -3.09 13.21
CA LYS A 171 10.12 -1.68 12.99
C LYS A 171 10.37 -1.16 11.59
N LEU A 172 9.36 -0.46 11.04
CA LEU A 172 9.48 0.33 9.82
C LEU A 172 10.17 1.66 10.13
N SER A 173 11.21 1.97 9.37
CA SER A 173 11.92 3.24 9.44
C SER A 173 12.09 3.82 8.04
N LYS A 174 11.69 5.09 7.87
CA LYS A 174 11.88 5.80 6.61
C LYS A 174 13.36 6.14 6.43
N VAL A 175 13.91 5.83 5.26
CA VAL A 175 15.33 6.06 4.92
C VAL A 175 15.49 7.42 4.26
N TRP A 176 14.74 7.66 3.17
CA TRP A 176 14.76 8.90 2.43
C TRP A 176 13.42 9.11 1.69
N ARG A 177 13.23 10.34 1.21
CA ARG A 177 12.11 10.75 0.37
C ARG A 177 12.62 11.61 -0.78
N PHE A 178 12.15 11.33 -1.98
CA PHE A 178 12.34 12.15 -3.17
C PHE A 178 10.98 12.69 -3.59
N ASP A 179 10.88 13.98 -3.90
CA ASP A 179 9.69 14.63 -4.43
C ASP A 179 10.07 15.52 -5.59
N SER A 180 9.43 15.33 -6.74
CA SER A 180 9.69 16.14 -7.94
C SER A 180 9.37 17.62 -7.75
N ASN A 181 8.62 17.98 -6.72
CA ASN A 181 8.32 19.38 -6.39
C ASN A 181 9.36 20.03 -5.47
N ASP A 182 10.33 19.28 -4.93
CA ASP A 182 11.39 19.90 -4.13
C ASP A 182 12.35 20.67 -5.06
N ASP A 183 12.83 21.83 -4.57
CA ASP A 183 13.71 22.72 -5.33
C ASP A 183 14.93 21.96 -5.89
N GLY A 184 15.14 22.07 -7.20
CA GLY A 184 16.26 21.45 -7.91
C GLY A 184 15.93 20.12 -8.61
N TYR A 185 14.70 19.61 -8.48
CA TYR A 185 14.25 18.39 -9.17
C TYR A 185 13.18 18.61 -10.26
N GLY A 186 12.67 19.84 -10.42
CA GLY A 186 11.69 20.22 -11.45
C GLY A 186 11.31 21.70 -11.41
#